data_AF-A0AB36RAD9-F1
#
_entry.id   AF-A0AB36RAD9-F1
#
_cell.length_a   1.000
_cell.length_b   1.000
_cell.length_c   1.000
_cell.angle_alpha   90.00
_cell.angle_beta   90.00
_cell.angle_gamma   90.00
#
_symmetry.space_group_name_H-M   'P 1'
#
loop_
_entity.id
_entity.type
_entity.pdbx_description
1 polymer ?
#
loop_
_entity_poly.entity_id
_entity_poly.type
_entity_poly.pdbx_seq_one_letter_code
_entity_poly.pdbx_strand_id
1 'polypeptide(L)'
;MREQRPFYRVFTITKQEAAVQQIEAAIAAFHAGQFAAAVTLAGAAEGMAPEKPGGLWAILRDNPNRPMPESKEWIGRLNETRDWLKHTRPPETRALIAFETGLSILRAMDKWEPWTGPMNEFKDLWFSSPMLLRPEDYSPEA
;
A
#
# COMPACT_ATOMS: atom_id res chain seq x y z
N MET A 1 14.28 -22.27 4.62
CA MET A 1 12.97 -22.06 3.97
C MET A 1 12.43 -23.44 3.58
N ARG A 2 11.23 -23.82 4.01
CA ARG A 2 10.60 -25.09 3.56
C ARG A 2 9.61 -24.77 2.47
N GLU A 3 9.76 -25.45 1.35
CA GLU A 3 8.84 -25.37 0.23
C GLU A 3 7.47 -25.92 0.64
N GLN A 4 6.43 -25.08 0.62
CA GLN A 4 5.06 -25.51 0.88
C GLN A 4 4.36 -26.02 -0.38
N ARG A 5 4.82 -25.59 -1.57
CA ARG A 5 4.31 -26.01 -2.88
C ARG A 5 5.46 -26.12 -3.88
N PRO A 6 5.45 -27.12 -4.79
CA PRO A 6 6.52 -27.31 -5.75
C PRO A 6 6.73 -26.09 -6.68
N PHE A 7 7.95 -25.56 -6.76
CA PHE A 7 8.32 -24.37 -7.54
C PHE A 7 8.22 -24.56 -9.07
N TYR A 8 8.10 -25.81 -9.53
CA TYR A 8 8.07 -26.18 -10.95
C TYR A 8 6.65 -26.41 -11.50
N ARG A 9 5.59 -26.13 -10.72
CA ARG A 9 4.20 -26.28 -11.17
C ARG A 9 3.66 -24.98 -11.76
N VAL A 10 2.86 -25.10 -12.82
CA VAL A 10 2.07 -23.99 -13.39
C VAL A 10 0.80 -23.83 -12.58
N PHE A 11 0.47 -22.60 -12.20
CA PHE A 11 -0.75 -22.26 -11.49
C PHE A 11 -1.55 -21.23 -12.29
N THR A 12 -2.80 -21.57 -12.57
CA THR A 12 -3.77 -20.61 -13.11
C THR A 12 -4.49 -19.97 -11.93
N ILE A 13 -4.40 -18.65 -11.83
CA ILE A 13 -5.13 -17.85 -10.85
C ILE A 13 -5.82 -16.68 -11.56
N THR A 14 -6.91 -16.22 -10.99
CA THR A 14 -7.62 -15.01 -11.40
C THR A 14 -6.83 -13.76 -10.98
N LYS A 15 -7.15 -12.62 -11.59
CA LYS A 15 -6.59 -11.32 -11.16
C LYS A 15 -6.93 -11.00 -9.70
N GLN A 16 -8.13 -11.39 -9.25
CA GLN A 16 -8.55 -11.19 -7.86
C GLN A 16 -7.69 -12.01 -6.91
N GLU A 17 -7.49 -13.31 -7.18
CA GLU A 17 -6.60 -14.15 -6.36
C GLU A 17 -5.16 -13.63 -6.33
N ALA A 18 -4.65 -13.14 -7.48
CA ALA A 18 -3.33 -12.52 -7.55
C ALA A 18 -3.24 -11.24 -6.70
N ALA A 19 -4.25 -10.37 -6.77
CA ALA A 19 -4.30 -9.14 -5.98
C ALA A 19 -4.39 -9.42 -4.48
N VAL A 20 -5.23 -10.39 -4.07
CA VAL A 20 -5.33 -10.84 -2.68
C VAL A 20 -3.98 -11.35 -2.16
N GLN A 21 -3.28 -12.20 -2.93
CA GLN A 21 -1.95 -12.67 -2.55
C GLN A 21 -0.94 -11.53 -2.39
N GLN A 22 -0.97 -10.52 -3.26
CA GLN A 22 -0.10 -9.36 -3.16
C GLN A 22 -0.44 -8.48 -1.95
N ILE A 23 -1.72 -8.30 -1.62
CA ILE A 23 -2.13 -7.53 -0.43
C ILE A 23 -1.72 -8.25 0.85
N GLU A 24 -1.95 -9.56 0.95
CA GLU A 24 -1.55 -10.33 2.14
C GLU A 24 -0.03 -10.34 2.31
N ALA A 25 0.72 -10.47 1.21
CA ALA A 25 2.18 -10.34 1.23
C ALA A 25 2.62 -8.91 1.62
N ALA A 26 1.90 -7.87 1.18
CA ALA A 26 2.18 -6.50 1.57
C ALA A 26 1.94 -6.27 3.08
N ILE A 27 0.87 -6.85 3.65
CA ILE A 27 0.58 -6.82 5.09
C ILE A 27 1.69 -7.54 5.87
N ALA A 28 2.11 -8.73 5.43
CA ALA A 28 3.21 -9.45 6.07
C ALA A 28 4.52 -8.65 6.04
N ALA A 29 4.84 -8.03 4.89
CA ALA A 29 6.00 -7.17 4.73
C ALA A 29 5.91 -5.91 5.63
N PHE A 30 4.73 -5.31 5.76
CA PHE A 30 4.48 -4.18 6.64
C PHE A 30 4.81 -4.52 8.10
N HIS A 31 4.32 -5.65 8.61
CA HIS A 31 4.62 -6.10 9.97
C HIS A 31 6.10 -6.43 10.20
N ALA A 32 6.84 -6.74 9.13
CA ALA A 32 8.27 -6.97 9.18
C ALA A 32 9.13 -5.69 8.98
N GLY A 33 8.50 -4.50 8.87
CA GLY A 33 9.20 -3.24 8.59
C GLY A 33 9.72 -3.12 7.15
N GLN A 34 9.34 -4.03 6.25
CA GLN A 34 9.79 -4.10 4.85
C GLN A 34 8.94 -3.18 3.97
N PHE A 35 8.94 -1.88 4.25
CA PHE A 35 8.03 -0.91 3.64
C PHE A 35 8.17 -0.77 2.12
N ALA A 36 9.38 -0.88 1.58
CA ALA A 36 9.59 -0.85 0.13
C ALA A 36 8.85 -1.99 -0.60
N ALA A 37 8.92 -3.21 -0.05
CA ALA A 37 8.22 -4.38 -0.57
C ALA A 37 6.70 -4.21 -0.41
N ALA A 38 6.25 -3.76 0.76
CA ALA A 38 4.84 -3.54 1.06
C ALA A 38 4.19 -2.52 0.10
N VAL A 39 4.80 -1.36 -0.12
CA VAL A 39 4.30 -0.35 -1.09
C VAL A 39 4.27 -0.91 -2.51
N THR A 40 5.31 -1.64 -2.91
CA THR A 40 5.40 -2.21 -4.26
C THR A 40 4.26 -3.20 -4.52
N LEU A 41 4.06 -4.13 -3.60
CA LEU A 41 3.01 -5.17 -3.70
C LEU A 41 1.61 -4.56 -3.61
N ALA A 42 1.37 -3.64 -2.67
CA ALA A 42 0.10 -2.94 -2.55
C ALA A 42 -0.22 -2.12 -3.82
N GLY A 43 0.76 -1.38 -4.35
CA GLY A 43 0.59 -0.60 -5.57
C GLY A 43 0.36 -1.46 -6.82
N ALA A 44 0.94 -2.66 -6.87
CA ALA A 44 0.64 -3.62 -7.93
C ALA A 44 -0.80 -4.16 -7.81
N ALA A 45 -1.24 -4.55 -6.62
CA ALA A 45 -2.62 -5.00 -6.38
C ALA A 45 -3.66 -3.90 -6.65
N GLU A 46 -3.41 -2.66 -6.23
CA GLU A 46 -4.27 -1.50 -6.52
C GLU A 46 -4.41 -1.26 -8.04
N GLY A 47 -3.32 -1.45 -8.78
CA GLY A 47 -3.27 -1.26 -10.24
C GLY A 47 -3.92 -2.39 -11.05
N MET A 48 -4.19 -3.55 -10.44
CA MET A 48 -4.86 -4.66 -11.11
C MET A 48 -6.38 -4.46 -11.28
N ALA A 49 -6.97 -3.56 -10.50
CA ALA A 49 -8.39 -3.23 -10.53
C ALA A 49 -8.66 -1.90 -11.25
N PRO A 50 -9.84 -1.74 -11.89
CA PRO A 50 -10.30 -0.42 -12.33
C PRO A 50 -10.39 0.56 -11.15
N GLU A 51 -10.50 1.85 -11.44
CA GLU A 51 -10.82 2.82 -10.40
C GLU A 51 -12.21 2.53 -9.82
N LYS A 52 -12.34 2.61 -8.49
CA LYS A 52 -13.59 2.44 -7.76
C LYS A 52 -14.18 3.83 -7.47
N PRO A 53 -15.28 4.24 -8.12
CA PRO A 53 -15.93 5.52 -7.81
C PRO A 53 -16.31 5.59 -6.33
N GLY A 54 -15.96 6.69 -5.65
CA GLY A 54 -16.18 6.85 -4.21
C GLY A 54 -15.31 5.94 -3.33
N GLY A 55 -14.36 5.19 -3.91
CA GLY A 55 -13.36 4.45 -3.15
C GLY A 55 -12.31 5.35 -2.49
N LEU A 56 -11.46 4.77 -1.65
CA LEU A 56 -10.47 5.48 -0.85
C LEU A 56 -9.53 6.36 -1.70
N TRP A 57 -9.05 5.85 -2.84
CA TRP A 57 -8.23 6.63 -3.77
C TRP A 57 -8.97 7.88 -4.28
N ALA A 58 -10.22 7.72 -4.74
CA ALA A 58 -11.02 8.85 -5.24
C ALA A 58 -11.28 9.87 -4.12
N ILE A 59 -11.63 9.40 -2.92
CA ILE A 59 -11.84 10.26 -1.73
C ILE A 59 -10.58 11.07 -1.42
N LEU A 60 -9.39 10.46 -1.42
CA LEU A 60 -8.14 11.15 -1.13
C LEU A 60 -7.77 12.14 -2.25
N ARG A 61 -7.82 11.70 -3.51
CA ARG A 61 -7.49 12.52 -4.68
C ARG A 61 -8.38 13.75 -4.78
N ASP A 62 -9.68 13.57 -4.56
CA ASP A 62 -10.72 14.57 -4.81
C ASP A 62 -11.15 15.31 -3.53
N ASN A 63 -10.44 15.12 -2.41
CA ASN A 63 -10.74 15.79 -1.15
C ASN A 63 -10.71 17.33 -1.33
N PRO A 64 -11.82 18.05 -1.07
CA PRO A 64 -11.86 19.51 -1.23
C PRO A 64 -10.94 20.26 -0.25
N ASN A 65 -10.57 19.62 0.86
CA ASN A 65 -9.66 20.15 1.88
C ASN A 65 -8.22 19.66 1.70
N ARG A 66 -7.86 19.15 0.51
CA ARG A 66 -6.49 18.70 0.24
C ARG A 66 -5.48 19.86 0.40
N PRO A 67 -4.25 19.59 0.88
CA PRO A 67 -3.26 20.64 1.12
C PRO A 67 -2.77 21.35 -0.15
N MET A 68 -2.87 20.67 -1.30
CA MET A 68 -2.37 21.15 -2.59
C MET A 68 -3.55 21.39 -3.54
N PRO A 69 -3.77 22.65 -4.00
CA PRO A 69 -4.89 22.94 -4.90
C PRO A 69 -4.70 22.31 -6.29
N GLU A 70 -3.46 22.21 -6.76
CA GLU A 70 -3.12 21.63 -8.06
C GLU A 70 -3.21 20.08 -8.00
N SER A 71 -3.98 19.51 -8.94
CA SER A 71 -4.35 18.09 -8.91
C SER A 71 -3.16 17.18 -9.18
N LYS A 72 -2.29 17.53 -10.13
CA LYS A 72 -1.13 16.71 -10.51
C LYS A 72 -0.09 16.69 -9.39
N GLU A 73 0.17 17.80 -8.72
CA GLU A 73 1.03 17.90 -7.55
C GLU A 73 0.48 17.07 -6.40
N TRP A 74 -0.83 17.15 -6.14
CA TRP A 74 -1.47 16.34 -5.11
C TRP A 74 -1.39 14.84 -5.39
N ILE A 75 -1.70 14.43 -6.62
CA ILE A 75 -1.56 13.03 -7.06
C ILE A 75 -0.10 12.57 -6.97
N GLY A 76 0.84 13.45 -7.29
CA GLY A 76 2.27 13.21 -7.13
C GLY A 76 2.63 12.98 -5.66
N ARG A 77 2.10 13.77 -4.74
CA ARG A 77 2.31 13.59 -3.29
C ARG A 77 1.72 12.27 -2.79
N LEU A 78 0.49 11.94 -3.20
CA LEU A 78 -0.16 10.69 -2.79
C LEU A 78 0.52 9.42 -3.32
N ASN A 79 1.31 9.54 -4.39
CA ASN A 79 2.04 8.43 -5.00
C ASN A 79 3.56 8.54 -4.86
N GLU A 80 4.05 9.49 -4.07
CA GLU A 80 5.45 9.87 -4.06
C GLU A 80 6.39 8.70 -3.78
N THR A 81 6.10 7.93 -2.73
CA THR A 81 6.89 6.73 -2.36
C THR A 81 6.84 5.64 -3.42
N ARG A 82 5.66 5.39 -4.01
CA ARG A 82 5.50 4.41 -5.08
C ARG A 82 6.28 4.82 -6.33
N ASP A 83 6.23 6.10 -6.68
CA ASP A 83 6.85 6.62 -7.88
C ASP A 83 8.37 6.71 -7.71
N TRP A 84 8.85 7.04 -6.50
CA TRP A 84 10.28 6.95 -6.14
C TRP A 84 10.82 5.52 -6.29
N LEU A 85 10.07 4.50 -5.85
CA LEU A 85 10.47 3.09 -6.02
C LEU A 85 10.50 2.62 -7.49
N LYS A 86 9.79 3.30 -8.40
CA LYS A 86 9.63 2.89 -9.81
C LYS A 86 10.50 3.65 -10.79
N HIS A 87 10.97 4.84 -10.43
CA HIS A 87 11.61 5.75 -11.37
C HIS A 87 13.01 6.11 -10.92
N THR A 88 13.93 6.16 -11.87
CA THR A 88 15.31 6.60 -11.67
C THR A 88 15.37 8.13 -11.61
N ARG A 89 14.87 8.72 -10.51
CA ARG A 89 14.87 10.17 -10.26
C ARG A 89 15.48 10.46 -8.89
N PRO A 90 16.27 11.55 -8.74
CA PRO A 90 16.75 11.96 -7.43
C PRO A 90 15.57 12.24 -6.47
N PRO A 91 15.74 12.08 -5.15
CA PRO A 91 16.98 11.70 -4.44
C PRO A 91 17.27 10.17 -4.46
N GLU A 92 18.53 9.78 -4.22
CA GLU A 92 18.96 8.35 -4.18
C GLU A 92 18.44 7.60 -2.95
N THR A 93 18.11 8.31 -1.87
CA THR A 93 17.62 7.73 -0.62
C THR A 93 16.30 8.37 -0.22
N ARG A 94 15.41 7.57 0.36
CA ARG A 94 14.12 8.03 0.91
C ARG A 94 13.84 7.34 2.24
N ALA A 95 13.40 8.12 3.23
CA ALA A 95 12.81 7.57 4.45
C ALA A 95 11.42 7.02 4.13
N LEU A 96 11.19 5.74 4.41
CA LEU A 96 9.88 5.10 4.24
C LEU A 96 9.21 5.02 5.61
N ILE A 97 7.95 5.42 5.67
CA ILE A 97 7.20 5.48 6.92
C ILE A 97 6.01 4.54 6.89
N ALA A 98 5.63 4.05 8.07
CA ALA A 98 4.50 3.15 8.22
C ALA A 98 3.18 3.82 7.79
N PHE A 99 3.02 5.13 7.98
CA PHE A 99 1.80 5.83 7.58
C PHE A 99 1.51 5.72 6.07
N GLU A 100 2.48 6.07 5.22
CA GLU A 100 2.31 5.99 3.75
C GLU A 100 2.18 4.55 3.27
N THR A 101 2.89 3.63 3.92
CA THR A 101 2.87 2.21 3.57
C THR A 101 1.51 1.60 3.86
N GLY A 102 0.97 1.82 5.06
CA GLY A 102 -0.34 1.28 5.40
C GLY A 102 -1.48 1.93 4.62
N LEU A 103 -1.38 3.23 4.31
CA LEU A 103 -2.33 3.88 3.40
C LEU A 103 -2.32 3.24 2.00
N SER A 104 -1.14 2.85 1.50
CA SER A 104 -1.02 2.13 0.23
C SER A 104 -1.71 0.77 0.28
N ILE A 105 -1.60 0.04 1.40
CA ILE A 105 -2.29 -1.24 1.62
C ILE A 105 -3.81 -1.03 1.65
N LEU A 106 -4.30 -0.05 2.41
CA LEU A 106 -5.74 0.24 2.49
C LEU A 106 -6.34 0.63 1.13
N ARG A 107 -5.61 1.39 0.31
CA ARG A 107 -6.02 1.73 -1.05
C ARG A 107 -6.16 0.49 -1.93
N ALA A 108 -5.26 -0.48 -1.78
CA ALA A 108 -5.36 -1.75 -2.47
C ALA A 108 -6.56 -2.57 -1.97
N MET A 109 -6.71 -2.71 -0.65
CA MET A 109 -7.83 -3.42 -0.01
C MET A 109 -9.20 -2.89 -0.45
N ASP A 110 -9.39 -1.57 -0.49
CA ASP A 110 -10.67 -0.96 -0.87
C ASP A 110 -11.16 -1.40 -2.26
N LYS A 111 -10.27 -1.81 -3.17
CA LYS A 111 -10.65 -2.26 -4.51
C LYS A 111 -11.03 -3.74 -4.61
N TRP A 112 -10.76 -4.54 -3.58
CA TRP A 112 -10.88 -6.00 -3.66
C TRP A 112 -11.72 -6.54 -2.50
N GLU A 113 -12.96 -6.94 -2.80
CA GLU A 113 -13.87 -7.58 -1.85
C GLU A 113 -14.15 -9.04 -2.28
N PRO A 114 -14.44 -9.95 -1.32
CA PRO A 114 -14.46 -9.73 0.13
C PRO A 114 -13.06 -9.64 0.75
N TRP A 115 -12.91 -8.90 1.84
CA TRP A 115 -11.67 -8.88 2.63
C TRP A 115 -11.39 -10.21 3.34
N THR A 116 -10.12 -10.62 3.30
CA THR A 116 -9.63 -11.83 3.99
C THR A 116 -9.41 -11.57 5.49
N GLY A 117 -9.15 -12.63 6.26
CA GLY A 117 -8.81 -12.51 7.69
C GLY A 117 -7.67 -11.51 7.94
N PRO A 118 -6.50 -11.66 7.29
CA PRO A 118 -5.38 -10.72 7.42
C PRO A 118 -5.73 -9.27 7.08
N MET A 119 -6.57 -9.04 6.06
CA MET A 119 -7.02 -7.69 5.68
C MET A 119 -7.89 -7.06 6.78
N ASN A 120 -8.81 -7.83 7.36
CA ASN A 120 -9.65 -7.34 8.46
C ASN A 120 -8.81 -7.04 9.71
N GLU A 121 -7.87 -7.92 10.06
CA GLU A 121 -6.94 -7.70 11.18
C GLU A 121 -6.07 -6.46 10.95
N PHE A 122 -5.55 -6.27 9.73
CA PHE A 122 -4.76 -5.10 9.38
C PHE A 122 -5.58 -3.81 9.48
N LYS A 123 -6.82 -3.81 8.98
CA LYS A 123 -7.74 -2.68 9.13
C LYS A 123 -7.96 -2.35 10.61
N ASP A 124 -8.28 -3.34 11.42
CA ASP A 124 -8.62 -3.11 12.83
C ASP A 124 -7.40 -2.60 13.61
N LEU A 125 -6.20 -3.13 13.32
CA LEU A 125 -4.95 -2.58 13.83
C LEU A 125 -4.75 -1.12 13.40
N TRP A 126 -4.96 -0.82 12.12
CA TRP A 126 -4.77 0.52 11.57
C TRP A 126 -5.66 1.57 12.25
N PHE A 127 -6.93 1.25 12.48
CA PHE A 127 -7.88 2.18 13.09
C PHE A 127 -7.85 2.19 14.63
N SER A 128 -7.29 1.16 15.28
CA SER A 128 -7.11 1.13 16.73
C SER A 128 -5.80 1.74 17.20
N SER A 129 -4.78 1.81 16.34
CA SER A 129 -3.53 2.48 16.65
C SER A 129 -3.76 4.00 16.71
N PRO A 130 -3.25 4.72 17.74
CA PRO A 130 -3.17 6.16 17.65
C PRO A 130 -2.43 6.45 16.35
N MET A 131 -3.11 7.11 15.41
CA MET A 131 -2.54 7.33 14.09
C MET A 131 -1.11 7.84 14.27
N LEU A 132 -0.16 7.22 13.56
CA LEU A 132 1.29 7.42 13.61
C LEU A 132 1.67 8.87 13.27
N LEU A 133 1.18 9.81 14.07
CA LEU A 133 1.15 11.25 13.87
C LEU A 133 2.09 11.93 14.86
N ARG A 134 2.78 11.15 15.70
CA ARG A 134 3.74 11.70 16.64
C ARG A 134 5.03 11.99 15.88
N PRO A 135 5.73 13.10 16.15
CA PRO A 135 6.97 13.44 15.44
C PRO A 135 8.02 12.31 15.42
N GLU A 136 8.10 11.52 16.49
CA GLU A 136 8.98 10.37 16.59
C GLU A 136 8.67 9.25 15.58
N ASP A 137 7.41 9.10 15.14
CA ASP A 137 7.00 8.09 14.15
C ASP A 137 7.55 8.42 12.74
N TYR A 138 8.08 9.62 12.55
CA TYR A 138 8.67 10.11 11.29
C TYR A 138 10.19 10.32 11.37
N SER A 139 10.79 10.04 12.53
CA SER A 139 12.24 10.11 12.69
C SER A 139 12.88 8.80 12.22
N PRO A 140 14.00 8.84 11.47
CA PRO A 140 14.73 7.62 11.14
C PRO A 140 15.12 6.86 12.41
N GLU A 141 15.04 5.53 12.37
CA GLU A 141 15.61 4.69 13.43
C GLU A 141 17.12 4.99 13.54
N ALA A 142 17.60 5.13 14.78
CA ALA A 142 19.00 5.46 15.10
C ALA A 142 19.94 4.26 14.96
#